data_AF-A0A7S3FJW3-F1
#
_entry.id   AF-A0A7S3FJW3-F1
#
_cell.length_a   1.000
_cell.length_b   1.000
_cell.length_c   1.000
_cell.angle_alpha   90.00
_cell.angle_beta   90.00
_cell.angle_gamma   90.00
#
_symmetry.space_group_name_H-M   'P 1'
#
loop_
_entity.id
_entity.type
_entity.pdbx_description
1 polymer ?
#
loop_
_entity_poly.entity_id
_entity_poly.type
_entity_poly.pdbx_seq_one_letter_code
_entity_poly.pdbx_strand_id
1 'polypeptide(L)'
;EGSVPYHERGWPTCERAWAMLAKPNLRRCWPMLYDAGAPSGEASREPPLHPDRLEAVLGTKRFTSRKTDLPLVLDLYRETAIAVLGGAIEVRYANNQWHGAAFESMLEVLPLLERCELLGLSGMRCGDDGACALATALGGAGTWRGGGSTLGSLQHAIVMRNEIGDRGFAALADAVAGGCCPQLRTLNLAANVATEEGKQQIERACAARGIRAEFDVSAARKAEHSTHNRAAHTKEDANRTEVEEDANDGASTIVDVIADKDQWPSL
;
A
#
# COMPACT_ATOMS: atom_id res chain seq x y z
N GLU A 1 6.23 8.35 -40.54
CA GLU A 1 6.90 8.06 -39.26
C GLU A 1 5.94 7.28 -38.37
N GLY A 2 6.41 6.20 -37.74
CA GLY A 2 5.57 5.38 -36.85
C GLY A 2 5.24 6.15 -35.57
N SER A 3 4.03 5.98 -35.04
CA SER A 3 3.66 6.57 -33.77
C SER A 3 4.57 6.06 -32.65
N VAL A 4 5.11 6.95 -31.82
CA VAL A 4 5.92 6.61 -30.63
C VAL A 4 5.18 5.58 -29.76
N PRO A 5 5.79 4.48 -29.31
CA PRO A 5 5.11 3.49 -28.45
C PRO A 5 4.51 4.11 -27.18
N TYR A 6 3.40 3.56 -26.67
CA TYR A 6 2.68 4.10 -25.50
C TYR A 6 3.60 4.33 -24.29
N HIS A 7 4.48 3.36 -24.00
CA HIS A 7 5.41 3.38 -22.86
C HIS A 7 6.59 4.37 -23.01
N GLU A 8 6.77 4.99 -24.18
CA GLU A 8 7.78 6.01 -24.43
C GLU A 8 7.24 7.45 -24.25
N ARG A 9 5.93 7.60 -24.02
CA ARG A 9 5.27 8.91 -23.93
C ARG A 9 5.05 9.35 -22.48
N GLY A 10 5.23 10.63 -22.21
CA GLY A 10 5.16 11.22 -20.87
C GLY A 10 3.77 11.14 -20.24
N TRP A 11 2.75 11.70 -20.91
CA TRP A 11 1.36 11.66 -20.44
C TRP A 11 0.85 10.24 -20.15
N PRO A 12 0.94 9.28 -21.09
CA PRO A 12 0.67 7.86 -20.84
C PRO A 12 1.38 7.24 -19.64
N THR A 13 2.64 7.62 -19.40
CA THR A 13 3.40 7.12 -18.24
C THR A 13 2.78 7.63 -16.94
N CYS A 14 2.38 8.91 -16.89
CA CYS A 14 1.69 9.48 -15.73
C CYS A 14 0.28 8.91 -15.54
N GLU A 15 -0.49 8.72 -16.62
CA GLU A 15 -1.81 8.06 -16.58
C GLU A 15 -1.74 6.67 -15.97
N ARG A 16 -0.73 5.88 -16.39
CA ARG A 16 -0.46 4.57 -15.80
C ARG A 16 -0.13 4.69 -14.31
N ALA A 17 0.70 5.66 -13.91
CA ALA A 17 1.06 5.87 -12.51
C ALA A 17 -0.17 6.25 -11.65
N TRP A 18 -1.06 7.13 -12.12
CA TRP A 18 -2.33 7.43 -11.45
C TRP A 18 -3.21 6.21 -11.30
N ALA A 19 -3.28 5.36 -12.32
CA ALA A 19 -4.03 4.12 -12.25
C ALA A 19 -3.50 3.23 -11.11
N MET A 20 -2.17 3.02 -11.03
CA MET A 20 -1.54 2.21 -9.96
C MET A 20 -1.83 2.76 -8.55
N LEU A 21 -1.93 4.08 -8.43
CA LEU A 21 -2.15 4.79 -7.19
C LEU A 21 -3.60 4.69 -6.68
N ALA A 22 -4.57 5.01 -7.54
CA ALA A 22 -5.94 5.32 -7.11
C ALA A 22 -6.98 4.25 -7.46
N LYS A 23 -6.69 3.33 -8.40
CA LYS A 23 -7.67 2.33 -8.81
C LYS A 23 -7.61 1.08 -7.91
N PRO A 24 -8.74 0.67 -7.30
CA PRO A 24 -8.83 -0.61 -6.61
C PRO A 24 -8.53 -1.78 -7.56
N ASN A 25 -7.90 -2.83 -7.04
CA ASN A 25 -7.65 -4.07 -7.78
C ASN A 25 -8.37 -5.24 -7.09
N LEU A 26 -9.69 -5.12 -7.03
CA LEU A 26 -10.58 -6.04 -6.33
C LEU A 26 -11.15 -7.12 -7.26
N ARG A 27 -11.57 -8.23 -6.66
CA ARG A 27 -12.49 -9.19 -7.29
C ARG A 27 -13.72 -8.45 -7.82
N ARG A 28 -14.13 -8.78 -9.06
CA ARG A 28 -15.31 -8.21 -9.77
C ARG A 28 -15.18 -6.74 -10.20
N CYS A 29 -13.99 -6.15 -10.10
CA CYS A 29 -13.68 -4.89 -10.76
C CYS A 29 -13.01 -5.16 -12.11
N TRP A 30 -13.20 -4.24 -13.07
CA TRP A 30 -12.45 -4.27 -14.32
C TRP A 30 -10.95 -4.15 -14.05
N PRO A 31 -10.08 -4.87 -14.78
CA PRO A 31 -8.65 -4.67 -14.74
C PRO A 31 -8.29 -3.20 -14.88
N MET A 32 -7.42 -2.74 -13.99
CA MET A 32 -6.98 -1.35 -13.88
C MET A 32 -6.40 -0.80 -15.19
N LEU A 33 -5.66 -1.65 -15.91
CA LEU A 33 -5.21 -1.46 -17.28
C LEU A 33 -5.31 -2.78 -18.03
N TYR A 34 -5.83 -2.71 -19.25
CA TYR A 34 -5.72 -3.79 -20.22
C TYR A 34 -4.48 -3.58 -21.08
N ASP A 35 -3.67 -4.62 -21.21
CA ASP A 35 -2.60 -4.72 -22.20
C ASP A 35 -3.00 -5.77 -23.22
N ALA A 36 -3.45 -5.33 -24.40
CA ALA A 36 -3.88 -6.22 -25.48
C ALA A 36 -2.74 -7.12 -26.01
N GLY A 37 -1.48 -6.80 -25.71
CA GLY A 37 -0.33 -7.64 -26.04
C GLY A 37 0.03 -8.67 -24.96
N ALA A 38 -0.55 -8.58 -23.77
CA ALA A 38 -0.26 -9.51 -22.68
C ALA A 38 -1.07 -10.82 -22.83
N PRO A 39 -0.51 -11.99 -22.47
CA PRO A 39 -1.23 -13.27 -22.56
C PRO A 39 -2.55 -13.31 -21.79
N SER A 40 -2.64 -12.60 -20.66
CA SER A 40 -3.85 -12.47 -19.84
C SER A 40 -4.76 -11.33 -20.29
N GLY A 41 -4.30 -10.46 -21.21
CA GLY A 41 -4.92 -9.17 -21.51
C GLY A 41 -4.77 -8.13 -20.39
N GLU A 42 -4.27 -8.50 -19.21
CA GLU A 42 -4.13 -7.61 -18.06
C GLU A 42 -2.71 -7.04 -17.95
N ALA A 43 -2.59 -5.73 -17.73
CA ALA A 43 -1.29 -5.12 -17.47
C ALA A 43 -0.79 -5.45 -16.06
N SER A 44 0.52 -5.62 -15.90
CA SER A 44 1.15 -5.84 -14.59
C SER A 44 0.91 -4.63 -13.67
N ARG A 45 0.55 -4.92 -12.41
CA ARG A 45 0.37 -3.92 -11.36
C ARG A 45 1.72 -3.56 -10.79
N GLU A 46 2.18 -2.35 -11.07
CA GLU A 46 3.40 -1.80 -10.49
C GLU A 46 3.11 -1.17 -9.11
N PRO A 47 4.10 -1.09 -8.22
CA PRO A 47 4.04 -0.30 -7.00
C PRO A 47 3.61 1.15 -7.27
N PRO A 48 2.91 1.80 -6.32
CA PRO A 48 2.70 3.24 -6.38
C PRO A 48 4.04 3.96 -6.48
N LEU A 49 4.15 4.90 -7.40
CA LEU A 49 5.40 5.61 -7.64
C LEU A 49 5.50 6.82 -6.71
N HIS A 50 6.60 6.95 -5.97
CA HIS A 50 6.85 8.12 -5.14
C HIS A 50 6.95 9.40 -6.01
N PRO A 51 6.39 10.56 -5.59
CA PRO A 51 6.39 11.78 -6.40
C PRO A 51 7.78 12.22 -6.90
N ASP A 52 8.81 12.12 -6.05
CA ASP A 52 10.19 12.50 -6.45
C ASP A 52 10.81 11.54 -7.47
N ARG A 53 10.32 10.30 -7.55
CA ARG A 53 10.79 9.34 -8.56
C ARG A 53 10.19 9.61 -9.93
N LEU A 54 9.00 10.21 -10.00
CA LEU A 54 8.32 10.44 -11.26
C LEU A 54 9.14 11.34 -12.19
N GLU A 55 9.83 12.35 -11.65
CA GLU A 55 10.67 13.24 -12.46
C GLU A 55 11.77 12.48 -13.22
N ALA A 56 12.47 11.57 -12.54
CA ALA A 56 13.47 10.72 -13.17
C ALA A 56 12.86 9.84 -14.27
N VAL A 57 11.68 9.27 -14.01
CA VAL A 57 10.97 8.43 -15.00
C VAL A 57 10.56 9.25 -16.22
N LEU A 58 9.89 10.39 -16.02
CA LEU A 58 9.42 11.27 -17.11
C LEU A 58 10.56 11.96 -17.86
N GLY A 59 11.72 12.12 -17.22
CA GLY A 59 12.95 12.61 -17.83
C GLY A 59 13.31 11.83 -19.10
N THR A 60 13.05 10.52 -19.10
CA THR A 60 13.33 9.59 -20.22
C THR A 60 12.25 9.59 -21.32
N LYS A 61 11.10 10.25 -21.09
CA LYS A 61 9.92 10.14 -21.95
C LYS A 61 9.80 11.30 -22.94
N ARG A 62 9.10 11.04 -24.04
CA ARG A 62 8.76 12.03 -25.06
C ARG A 62 7.47 12.76 -24.70
N PHE A 63 7.46 14.06 -24.93
CA PHE A 63 6.30 14.95 -24.77
C PHE A 63 6.09 15.72 -26.06
N THR A 64 4.84 16.07 -26.36
CA THR A 64 4.50 16.95 -27.49
C THR A 64 5.05 18.36 -27.26
N SER A 65 4.87 18.89 -26.05
CA SER A 65 5.37 20.20 -25.63
C SER A 65 6.13 20.09 -24.31
N ARG A 66 7.32 19.48 -24.32
CA ARG A 66 8.08 19.15 -23.08
C ARG A 66 8.20 20.31 -22.08
N LYS A 67 8.43 21.54 -22.55
CA LYS A 67 8.59 22.71 -21.67
C LYS A 67 7.32 23.06 -20.88
N THR A 68 6.15 22.73 -21.41
CA THR A 68 4.85 23.03 -20.80
C THR A 68 4.26 21.81 -20.12
N ASP A 69 4.31 20.66 -20.80
CA ASP A 69 3.67 19.43 -20.33
C ASP A 69 4.40 18.83 -19.12
N LEU A 70 5.74 18.82 -19.11
CA LEU A 70 6.50 18.13 -18.06
C LEU A 70 6.27 18.74 -16.67
N PRO A 71 6.39 20.07 -16.47
CA PRO A 71 6.08 20.68 -15.17
C PRO A 71 4.64 20.41 -14.73
N LEU A 72 3.67 20.57 -15.64
CA LEU A 72 2.25 20.36 -15.35
C LEU A 72 1.96 18.92 -14.89
N VAL A 73 2.50 17.92 -15.61
CA VAL A 73 2.29 16.51 -15.28
C VAL A 73 2.92 16.15 -13.93
N LEU A 74 4.11 16.68 -13.63
CA LEU A 74 4.77 16.46 -12.35
C LEU A 74 3.96 17.04 -11.18
N ASP A 75 3.45 18.26 -11.34
CA ASP A 75 2.66 18.92 -10.30
C ASP A 75 1.32 18.19 -10.08
N LEU A 76 0.60 17.86 -11.15
CA LEU A 76 -0.66 17.10 -11.05
C LEU A 76 -0.44 15.74 -10.38
N TYR A 77 0.62 15.02 -10.75
CA TYR A 77 0.88 13.73 -10.12
C TYR A 77 1.24 13.87 -8.65
N ARG A 78 2.11 14.83 -8.30
CA ARG A 78 2.52 15.08 -6.92
C ARG A 78 1.30 15.40 -6.05
N GLU A 79 0.46 16.33 -6.49
CA GLU A 79 -0.77 16.69 -5.79
C GLU A 79 -1.70 15.48 -5.62
N THR A 80 -1.88 14.69 -6.68
CA THR A 80 -2.73 13.49 -6.63
C THR A 80 -2.17 12.44 -5.67
N ALA A 81 -0.87 12.16 -5.72
CA ALA A 81 -0.21 11.19 -4.86
C ALA A 81 -0.33 11.57 -3.38
N ILE A 82 -0.09 12.84 -3.05
CA ILE A 82 -0.25 13.35 -1.68
C ILE A 82 -1.72 13.26 -1.25
N ALA A 83 -2.66 13.67 -2.09
CA ALA A 83 -4.08 13.65 -1.74
C ALA A 83 -4.60 12.22 -1.53
N VAL A 84 -4.26 11.28 -2.42
CA VAL A 84 -4.74 9.90 -2.37
C VAL A 84 -4.08 9.11 -1.24
N LEU A 85 -2.74 9.15 -1.14
CA LEU A 85 -2.01 8.37 -0.12
C LEU A 85 -2.08 9.03 1.26
N GLY A 86 -1.98 10.37 1.34
CA GLY A 86 -2.12 11.12 2.59
C GLY A 86 -3.55 11.08 3.14
N GLY A 87 -4.55 10.97 2.26
CA GLY A 87 -5.94 10.77 2.63
C GLY A 87 -6.30 9.33 3.00
N ALA A 88 -5.48 8.33 2.66
CA ALA A 88 -5.85 6.92 2.81
C ALA A 88 -5.89 6.50 4.28
N ILE A 89 -7.02 5.92 4.69
CA ILE A 89 -7.22 5.33 6.02
C ILE A 89 -6.83 3.85 6.02
N GLU A 90 -7.17 3.12 4.96
CA GLU A 90 -6.81 1.72 4.79
C GLU A 90 -6.06 1.53 3.47
N VAL A 91 -4.85 0.97 3.57
CA VAL A 91 -4.03 0.60 2.42
C VAL A 91 -3.72 -0.88 2.46
N ARG A 92 -4.29 -1.64 1.53
CA ARG A 92 -4.11 -3.07 1.37
C ARG A 92 -3.59 -3.38 -0.03
N TYR A 93 -2.33 -3.79 -0.07
CA TYR A 93 -1.73 -4.45 -1.20
C TYR A 93 -1.59 -5.94 -0.85
N ALA A 94 -2.34 -6.80 -1.51
CA ALA A 94 -2.13 -8.24 -1.44
C ALA A 94 -1.87 -8.85 -2.83
N ASN A 95 -1.07 -9.91 -2.86
CA ASN A 95 -0.86 -10.77 -4.02
C ASN A 95 -0.37 -10.05 -5.30
N ASN A 96 0.31 -8.91 -5.16
CA ASN A 96 0.83 -8.15 -6.30
C ASN A 96 2.22 -8.64 -6.77
N GLN A 97 2.78 -9.68 -6.11
CA GLN A 97 4.09 -10.26 -6.43
C GLN A 97 5.24 -9.24 -6.42
N TRP A 98 5.12 -8.19 -5.60
CA TRP A 98 6.17 -7.19 -5.44
C TRP A 98 7.28 -7.71 -4.53
N HIS A 99 8.42 -8.05 -5.11
CA HIS A 99 9.63 -8.44 -4.37
C HIS A 99 10.86 -7.69 -4.92
N GLY A 100 11.97 -7.69 -4.17
CA GLY A 100 13.18 -6.95 -4.53
C GLY A 100 12.91 -5.44 -4.73
N ALA A 101 13.41 -4.88 -5.83
CA ALA A 101 13.29 -3.45 -6.13
C ALA A 101 11.85 -2.93 -6.22
N ALA A 102 10.89 -3.78 -6.62
CA ALA A 102 9.48 -3.39 -6.65
C ALA A 102 8.91 -3.23 -5.22
N PHE A 103 9.29 -4.12 -4.30
CA PHE A 103 8.89 -4.00 -2.91
C PHE A 103 9.49 -2.74 -2.27
N GLU A 104 10.78 -2.48 -2.50
CA GLU A 104 11.44 -1.26 -2.03
C GLU A 104 10.76 0.01 -2.58
N SER A 105 10.40 0.03 -3.86
CA SER A 105 9.66 1.15 -4.47
C SER A 105 8.31 1.39 -3.80
N MET A 106 7.62 0.33 -3.36
CA MET A 106 6.39 0.47 -2.56
C MET A 106 6.69 1.06 -1.17
N LEU A 107 7.79 0.65 -0.54
CA LEU A 107 8.17 1.18 0.77
C LEU A 107 8.50 2.68 0.73
N GLU A 108 9.01 3.19 -0.40
CA GLU A 108 9.27 4.63 -0.61
C GLU A 108 8.01 5.49 -0.41
N VAL A 109 6.79 4.94 -0.61
CA VAL A 109 5.54 5.71 -0.45
C VAL A 109 4.93 5.64 0.95
N LEU A 110 5.43 4.80 1.86
CA LEU A 110 4.91 4.72 3.23
C LEU A 110 4.90 6.06 3.99
N PRO A 111 5.89 6.96 3.82
CA PRO A 111 5.87 8.28 4.47
C PRO A 111 4.71 9.18 4.02
N LEU A 112 4.10 8.90 2.87
CA LEU A 112 2.94 9.64 2.38
C LEU A 112 1.64 9.22 3.09
N LEU A 113 1.63 8.10 3.82
CA LEU A 113 0.45 7.51 4.45
C LEU A 113 0.11 8.13 5.81
N GLU A 114 -0.10 9.45 5.84
CA GLU A 114 -0.24 10.25 7.08
C GLU A 114 -1.42 9.81 7.97
N ARG A 115 -2.54 9.43 7.34
CA ARG A 115 -3.79 9.04 8.02
C ARG A 115 -4.04 7.53 8.05
N CYS A 116 -3.09 6.73 7.57
CA CYS A 116 -3.29 5.29 7.44
C CYS A 116 -3.36 4.61 8.81
N GLU A 117 -4.47 3.95 9.09
CA GLU A 117 -4.71 3.18 10.31
C GLU A 117 -4.49 1.68 10.08
N LEU A 118 -4.64 1.20 8.83
CA LEU A 118 -4.44 -0.20 8.45
C LEU A 118 -3.56 -0.32 7.20
N LEU A 119 -2.43 -1.01 7.34
CA LEU A 119 -1.50 -1.34 6.26
C LEU A 119 -1.46 -2.86 6.06
N GLY A 120 -1.90 -3.34 4.90
CA GLY A 120 -1.82 -4.73 4.48
C GLY A 120 -0.83 -4.92 3.33
N LEU A 121 0.17 -5.77 3.53
CA LEU A 121 1.23 -6.09 2.58
C LEU A 121 1.37 -7.61 2.46
N SER A 122 0.31 -8.32 2.08
CA SER A 122 0.24 -9.79 2.17
C SER A 122 0.58 -10.46 0.85
N GLY A 123 1.21 -11.65 0.89
CA GLY A 123 1.42 -12.43 -0.34
C GLY A 123 2.37 -11.78 -1.35
N MET A 124 3.34 -11.00 -0.88
CA MET A 124 4.34 -10.33 -1.73
C MET A 124 5.58 -11.18 -1.98
N ARG A 125 5.81 -12.20 -1.13
CA ARG A 125 7.01 -13.08 -1.19
C ARG A 125 8.30 -12.26 -1.07
N CYS A 126 8.30 -11.26 -0.21
CA CYS A 126 9.42 -10.33 -0.06
C CYS A 126 10.61 -10.93 0.71
N GLY A 127 10.41 -12.02 1.44
CA GLY A 127 11.43 -12.68 2.25
C GLY A 127 12.00 -11.79 3.35
N ASP A 128 13.12 -12.23 3.91
CA ASP A 128 13.83 -11.51 4.98
C ASP A 128 14.36 -10.15 4.55
N ASP A 129 14.87 -10.00 3.32
CA ASP A 129 15.39 -8.72 2.83
C ASP A 129 14.28 -7.67 2.72
N GLY A 130 13.11 -8.08 2.21
CA GLY A 130 11.93 -7.22 2.22
C GLY A 130 11.49 -6.85 3.63
N ALA A 131 11.50 -7.79 4.58
CA ALA A 131 11.18 -7.49 5.98
C ALA A 131 12.17 -6.50 6.62
N CYS A 132 13.47 -6.62 6.32
CA CYS A 132 14.50 -5.67 6.77
C CYS A 132 14.29 -4.27 6.16
N ALA A 133 13.95 -4.20 4.88
CA ALA A 133 13.63 -2.94 4.20
C ALA A 133 12.37 -2.30 4.81
N LEU A 134 11.32 -3.10 5.08
CA LEU A 134 10.10 -2.65 5.74
C LEU A 134 10.42 -2.11 7.15
N ALA A 135 11.17 -2.86 7.96
CA ALA A 135 11.59 -2.42 9.30
C ALA A 135 12.32 -1.06 9.25
N THR A 136 13.20 -0.88 8.27
CA THR A 136 13.93 0.37 8.04
C THR A 136 12.98 1.51 7.67
N ALA A 137 12.03 1.27 6.77
CA ALA A 137 11.03 2.26 6.35
C ALA A 137 10.11 2.67 7.51
N LEU A 138 9.69 1.71 8.34
CA LEU A 138 8.88 1.97 9.55
C LEU A 138 9.68 2.74 10.62
N GLY A 139 10.98 2.49 10.73
CA GLY A 139 11.88 3.18 11.68
C GLY A 139 12.16 4.65 11.36
N GLY A 140 11.55 5.21 10.32
CA GLY A 140 11.67 6.64 9.98
C GLY A 140 12.90 7.01 9.14
N ALA A 141 13.58 6.02 8.54
CA ALA A 141 14.72 6.29 7.64
C ALA A 141 14.30 7.03 6.35
N GLY A 142 13.01 7.02 6.01
CA GLY A 142 12.43 7.82 4.92
C GLY A 142 11.56 8.93 5.50
N THR A 143 12.12 10.08 5.83
CA THR A 143 11.32 11.26 6.17
C THR A 143 10.92 11.98 4.88
N TRP A 144 9.65 11.95 4.54
CA TRP A 144 9.10 12.86 3.54
C TRP A 144 8.90 14.24 4.17
N ARG A 145 9.46 15.29 3.54
CA ARG A 145 9.37 16.70 3.99
C ARG A 145 9.71 16.94 5.48
N GLY A 146 10.68 16.21 6.02
CA GLY A 146 11.29 16.52 7.33
C GLY A 146 10.35 16.48 8.55
N GLY A 147 9.21 15.79 8.46
CA GLY A 147 8.21 15.74 9.53
C GLY A 147 7.91 14.33 10.03
N GLY A 148 8.35 14.01 11.25
CA GLY A 148 7.76 12.98 12.12
C GLY A 148 7.90 11.51 11.69
N SER A 149 7.56 10.62 12.63
CA SER A 149 7.51 9.16 12.42
C SER A 149 6.64 8.81 11.22
N THR A 150 7.20 8.04 10.28
CA THR A 150 6.43 7.33 9.25
C THR A 150 5.28 6.58 9.93
N LEU A 151 4.06 6.70 9.38
CA LEU A 151 2.88 5.95 9.82
C LEU A 151 2.46 6.19 11.29
N GLY A 152 2.44 7.45 11.75
CA GLY A 152 2.04 7.83 13.11
C GLY A 152 0.62 7.40 13.53
N SER A 153 -0.29 7.26 12.57
CA SER A 153 -1.69 6.86 12.77
C SER A 153 -1.91 5.34 12.69
N LEU A 154 -0.89 4.56 12.32
CA LEU A 154 -1.05 3.13 12.02
C LEU A 154 -1.37 2.32 13.27
N GLN A 155 -2.50 1.61 13.24
CA GLN A 155 -2.99 0.77 14.32
C GLN A 155 -2.87 -0.73 13.99
N HIS A 156 -2.96 -1.08 12.71
CA HIS A 156 -3.01 -2.45 12.24
C HIS A 156 -2.05 -2.69 11.08
N ALA A 157 -1.08 -3.57 11.26
CA ALA A 157 -0.18 -4.02 10.20
C ALA A 157 -0.40 -5.51 9.88
N ILE A 158 -0.62 -5.83 8.60
CA ILE A 158 -0.86 -7.19 8.12
C ILE A 158 0.23 -7.56 7.11
N VAL A 159 1.18 -8.41 7.52
CA VAL A 159 2.38 -8.79 6.75
C VAL A 159 2.45 -10.31 6.63
N MET A 160 1.31 -10.95 6.37
CA MET A 160 1.19 -12.40 6.27
C MET A 160 1.62 -12.95 4.90
N ARG A 161 2.03 -14.23 4.86
CA ARG A 161 2.36 -14.95 3.62
C ARG A 161 3.47 -14.29 2.79
N ASN A 162 4.54 -13.84 3.43
CA ASN A 162 5.63 -13.13 2.76
C ASN A 162 6.94 -13.91 2.71
N GLU A 163 6.93 -15.18 3.12
CA GLU A 163 8.14 -16.04 3.17
C GLU A 163 9.22 -15.46 4.11
N ILE A 164 8.81 -14.71 5.14
CA ILE A 164 9.74 -14.10 6.11
C ILE A 164 10.19 -15.15 7.13
N GLY A 165 11.50 -15.25 7.35
CA GLY A 165 12.14 -16.10 8.35
C GLY A 165 12.62 -15.32 9.58
N ASP A 166 13.50 -15.94 10.36
CA ASP A 166 13.94 -15.42 11.66
C ASP A 166 14.68 -14.09 11.56
N ARG A 167 15.49 -13.91 10.51
CA ARG A 167 16.23 -12.65 10.30
C ARG A 167 15.28 -11.49 10.04
N GLY A 168 14.25 -11.69 9.22
CA GLY A 168 13.23 -10.68 8.97
C GLY A 168 12.39 -10.38 10.20
N PHE A 169 12.04 -11.40 11.00
CA PHE A 169 11.33 -11.22 12.27
C PHE A 169 12.18 -10.44 13.28
N ALA A 170 13.48 -10.70 13.36
CA ALA A 170 14.41 -9.95 14.19
C ALA A 170 14.45 -8.47 13.80
N ALA A 171 14.56 -8.16 12.51
CA ALA A 171 14.55 -6.77 12.03
C ALA A 171 13.23 -6.04 12.37
N LEU A 172 12.09 -6.71 12.18
CA LEU A 172 10.79 -6.16 12.57
C LEU A 172 10.68 -5.98 14.09
N ALA A 173 11.21 -6.91 14.88
CA ALA A 173 11.26 -6.81 16.34
C ALA A 173 12.10 -5.60 16.79
N ASP A 174 13.25 -5.37 16.17
CA ASP A 174 14.12 -4.22 16.46
C ASP A 174 13.43 -2.89 16.11
N ALA A 175 12.73 -2.81 14.98
CA ALA A 175 11.95 -1.63 14.62
C ALA A 175 10.82 -1.37 15.63
N VAL A 176 10.09 -2.42 16.04
CA VAL A 176 9.05 -2.32 17.06
C VAL A 176 9.64 -1.88 18.39
N ALA A 177 10.75 -2.48 18.84
CA ALA A 177 11.44 -2.08 20.07
C ALA A 177 11.97 -0.65 20.01
N GLY A 178 12.39 -0.19 18.83
CA GLY A 178 12.80 1.19 18.55
C GLY A 178 11.67 2.21 18.54
N GLY A 179 10.42 1.78 18.73
CA GLY A 179 9.27 2.69 18.85
C GLY A 179 8.61 3.08 17.54
N CYS A 180 8.84 2.34 16.44
CA CYS A 180 8.14 2.61 15.17
C CYS A 180 6.62 2.53 15.34
N CYS A 181 5.85 3.29 14.55
CA CYS A 181 4.38 3.26 14.57
C CYS A 181 3.81 3.37 16.00
N PRO A 182 3.82 4.56 16.62
CA PRO A 182 3.49 4.74 18.05
C PRO A 182 2.08 4.27 18.42
N GLN A 183 1.14 4.25 17.48
CA GLN A 183 -0.25 3.83 17.69
C GLN A 183 -0.52 2.36 17.32
N LEU A 184 0.51 1.58 16.97
CA LEU A 184 0.34 0.19 16.52
C LEU A 184 -0.28 -0.66 17.64
N ARG A 185 -1.33 -1.41 17.32
CA ARG A 185 -2.06 -2.28 18.25
C ARG A 185 -1.95 -3.73 17.86
N THR A 186 -1.92 -4.03 16.56
CA THR A 186 -1.85 -5.40 16.06
C THR A 186 -0.83 -5.52 14.94
N LEU A 187 0.01 -6.55 15.02
CA LEU A 187 0.93 -6.96 13.97
C LEU A 187 0.64 -8.41 13.60
N ASN A 188 0.04 -8.62 12.43
CA ASN A 188 -0.26 -9.95 11.93
C ASN A 188 0.84 -10.43 10.98
N LEU A 189 1.50 -11.52 11.37
CA LEU A 189 2.63 -12.14 10.69
C LEU A 189 2.33 -13.60 10.34
N ALA A 190 1.04 -13.97 10.29
CA ALA A 190 0.63 -15.34 10.05
C ALA A 190 1.17 -15.90 8.72
N ALA A 191 1.31 -17.22 8.66
CA ALA A 191 1.77 -17.93 7.45
C ALA A 191 3.09 -17.40 6.85
N ASN A 192 4.02 -16.98 7.72
CA ASN A 192 5.44 -16.80 7.39
C ASN A 192 6.24 -18.06 7.81
N VAL A 193 7.54 -18.10 7.47
CA VAL A 193 8.38 -19.31 7.61
C VAL A 193 9.35 -19.25 8.80
N ALA A 194 9.24 -18.22 9.65
CA ALA A 194 10.03 -18.10 10.88
C ALA A 194 9.79 -19.26 11.86
N THR A 195 10.84 -19.62 12.58
CA THR A 195 10.83 -20.61 13.67
C THR A 195 10.08 -20.08 14.89
N GLU A 196 9.86 -20.94 15.88
CA GLU A 196 9.24 -20.52 17.14
C GLU A 196 10.14 -19.54 17.90
N GLU A 197 11.46 -19.68 17.78
CA GLU A 197 12.43 -18.76 18.35
C GLU A 197 12.29 -17.35 17.74
N GLY A 198 12.19 -17.26 16.41
CA GLY A 198 11.95 -16.00 15.71
C GLY A 198 10.61 -15.35 16.10
N LYS A 199 9.54 -16.15 16.23
CA LYS A 199 8.22 -15.67 16.71
C LYS A 199 8.28 -15.13 18.13
N GLN A 200 8.96 -15.83 19.04
CA GLN A 200 9.12 -15.38 20.43
C GLN A 200 9.88 -14.06 20.52
N GLN A 201 10.87 -13.82 19.66
CA GLN A 201 11.62 -12.56 19.65
C GLN A 201 10.70 -11.37 19.36
N ILE A 202 9.93 -11.43 18.27
CA ILE A 202 9.02 -10.34 17.90
C ILE A 202 7.84 -10.22 18.86
N GLU A 203 7.35 -11.32 19.42
CA GLU A 203 6.31 -11.31 20.43
C GLU A 203 6.76 -10.57 21.70
N ARG A 204 8.01 -10.77 22.15
CA ARG A 204 8.57 -10.02 23.30
C ARG A 204 8.65 -8.52 23.01
N ALA A 205 9.12 -8.13 21.81
CA ALA A 205 9.18 -6.74 21.40
C ALA A 205 7.77 -6.10 21.34
N CYS A 206 6.79 -6.83 20.82
CA CYS A 206 5.40 -6.41 20.77
C CYS A 206 4.79 -6.28 22.18
N ALA A 207 5.00 -7.27 23.05
CA ALA A 207 4.49 -7.29 24.42
C ALA A 207 5.02 -6.11 25.26
N ALA A 208 6.30 -5.76 25.10
CA ALA A 208 6.91 -4.59 25.76
C ALA A 208 6.21 -3.27 25.42
N ARG A 209 5.50 -3.21 24.29
CA ARG A 209 4.73 -2.05 23.82
C ARG A 209 3.22 -2.23 23.86
N GLY A 210 2.72 -3.36 24.39
CA GLY A 210 1.28 -3.67 24.40
C GLY A 210 0.70 -3.96 23.02
N ILE A 211 1.53 -4.33 22.04
CA ILE A 211 1.11 -4.71 20.69
C ILE A 211 0.75 -6.20 20.68
N ARG A 212 -0.35 -6.57 20.04
CA ARG A 212 -0.73 -7.96 19.80
C ARG A 212 -0.04 -8.49 18.54
N ALA A 213 0.88 -9.43 18.72
CA ALA A 213 1.44 -10.21 17.61
C ALA A 213 0.51 -11.40 17.28
N GLU A 214 0.18 -11.59 16.01
CA GLU A 214 -0.67 -12.69 15.54
C GLU A 214 0.08 -13.57 14.54
N PHE A 215 0.13 -14.88 14.79
CA PHE A 215 0.81 -15.85 13.94
C PHE A 215 -0.14 -16.88 13.30
N ASP A 216 -1.42 -16.88 13.71
CA ASP A 216 -2.44 -17.79 13.20
C ASP A 216 -3.37 -17.09 12.19
N VAL A 217 -3.59 -17.75 11.05
CA VAL A 217 -4.49 -17.34 9.97
C VAL A 217 -5.98 -17.37 10.38
N SER A 218 -6.33 -18.09 11.45
CA SER A 218 -7.72 -18.18 11.94
C SER A 218 -8.22 -16.86 12.55
N ALA A 219 -7.31 -16.07 13.13
CA ALA A 219 -7.60 -14.72 13.65
C ALA A 219 -7.70 -13.68 12.52
N ALA A 220 -6.85 -13.78 11.50
CA ALA A 220 -6.83 -12.88 10.35
C ALA A 220 -8.19 -12.85 9.61
N ARG A 221 -8.80 -14.02 9.37
CA ARG A 221 -10.14 -14.12 8.74
C ARG A 221 -11.25 -13.36 9.49
N LYS A 222 -11.14 -13.26 10.83
CA LYS A 222 -12.12 -12.53 11.66
C LYS A 222 -11.92 -11.02 11.59
N ALA A 223 -10.67 -10.55 11.55
CA ALA A 223 -10.34 -9.13 11.39
C ALA A 223 -10.71 -8.62 9.98
N GLU A 224 -10.48 -9.43 8.95
CA GLU A 224 -10.92 -9.17 7.57
C GLU A 224 -12.44 -9.06 7.46
N HIS A 225 -13.20 -9.96 8.08
CA HIS A 225 -14.68 -9.90 8.08
C HIS A 225 -15.25 -8.73 8.90
N SER A 226 -14.63 -8.38 10.02
CA SER A 226 -15.10 -7.32 10.92
C SER A 226 -14.94 -5.93 10.31
N THR A 227 -13.82 -5.67 9.62
CA THR A 227 -13.56 -4.37 8.96
C THR A 227 -14.43 -4.19 7.72
N HIS A 228 -14.64 -5.25 6.93
CA HIS A 228 -15.51 -5.23 5.76
C HIS A 228 -16.97 -4.93 6.13
N ASN A 229 -17.48 -5.48 7.23
CA ASN A 229 -18.84 -5.22 7.71
C ASN A 229 -19.00 -3.80 8.29
N ARG A 230 -17.97 -3.24 8.93
CA ARG A 230 -18.02 -1.86 9.45
C ARG A 230 -18.04 -0.82 8.33
N ALA A 231 -17.30 -1.05 7.24
CA ALA A 231 -17.31 -0.21 6.04
C ALA A 231 -18.58 -0.39 5.19
N ALA A 232 -19.25 -1.55 5.27
CA ALA A 232 -20.54 -1.78 4.62
C ALA A 232 -21.71 -1.13 5.38
N HIS A 233 -21.72 -1.21 6.72
CA HIS A 233 -22.78 -0.58 7.52
C HIS A 233 -22.74 0.95 7.49
N THR A 234 -21.56 1.58 7.46
CA THR A 234 -21.47 3.04 7.27
C THR A 234 -21.95 3.51 5.90
N LYS A 235 -21.91 2.66 4.87
CA LYS A 235 -22.46 2.96 3.53
C LYS A 235 -23.98 2.73 3.45
N GLU A 236 -24.54 1.76 4.17
CA GLU A 236 -25.99 1.53 4.25
C GLU A 236 -26.71 2.59 5.11
N ASP A 237 -26.10 3.03 6.22
CA ASP A 237 -26.68 4.07 7.08
C ASP A 237 -26.66 5.45 6.41
N ALA A 238 -25.65 5.74 5.57
CA ALA A 238 -25.59 6.96 4.77
C ALA A 238 -26.66 7.03 3.67
N ASN A 239 -27.23 5.89 3.25
CA ASN A 239 -28.25 5.83 2.20
C ASN A 239 -29.69 5.87 2.75
N ARG A 240 -29.88 6.01 4.08
CA ARG A 240 -31.19 5.99 4.74
C ARG A 240 -31.66 7.34 5.30
N THR A 241 -30.83 8.38 5.20
CA THR A 241 -31.19 9.75 5.62
C THR A 241 -30.87 10.75 4.52
N GLU A 242 -31.66 10.74 3.45
CA GLU A 242 -31.84 11.91 2.58
C GLU A 242 -33.25 12.47 2.80
N VAL A 243 -33.39 13.34 3.81
CA VAL A 243 -34.29 14.50 3.76
C VAL A 243 -33.62 15.62 4.58
N GLU A 244 -33.52 16.78 3.95
CA GLU A 244 -33.12 18.11 4.45
C GLU A 244 -31.66 18.57 4.18
N GLU A 245 -31.59 19.53 3.25
CA GLU A 245 -30.51 20.47 2.97
C GLU A 245 -30.04 21.17 4.26
N ASP A 246 -28.72 21.23 4.47
CA ASP A 246 -28.01 22.52 4.52
C ASP A 246 -26.49 22.30 4.63
N ALA A 247 -25.76 23.24 4.06
CA ALA A 247 -24.32 23.24 3.86
C ALA A 247 -23.52 22.84 5.12
N ASN A 248 -22.75 21.75 5.02
CA ASN A 248 -21.51 21.59 5.75
C ASN A 248 -20.52 20.76 4.92
N ASP A 249 -19.61 21.47 4.28
CA ASP A 249 -18.49 20.97 3.51
C ASP A 249 -17.53 20.25 4.49
N GLY A 250 -17.61 18.92 4.59
CA GLY A 250 -16.88 18.19 5.62
C GLY A 250 -17.23 16.71 5.82
N ALA A 251 -17.49 15.92 4.78
CA ALA A 251 -17.54 14.46 4.82
C ALA A 251 -17.33 13.95 3.37
N SER A 252 -16.53 12.95 3.03
CA SER A 252 -16.32 11.63 3.64
C SER A 252 -15.04 11.03 3.02
N THR A 253 -14.01 10.74 3.81
CA THR A 253 -12.79 10.09 3.29
C THR A 253 -12.96 8.57 3.34
N ILE A 254 -13.46 7.99 2.25
CA ILE A 254 -13.25 6.56 1.96
C ILE A 254 -12.29 6.50 0.79
N VAL A 255 -11.03 6.15 1.06
CA VAL A 255 -10.09 5.72 0.01
C VAL A 255 -9.64 4.31 0.37
N ASP A 256 -10.35 3.34 -0.22
CA ASP A 256 -10.05 1.90 -0.18
C ASP A 256 -8.92 1.60 -1.18
N VAL A 257 -7.68 1.42 -0.73
CA VAL A 257 -6.71 0.70 -1.58
C VAL A 257 -6.79 -0.76 -1.21
N ILE A 258 -7.45 -1.58 -2.03
CA ILE A 258 -7.56 -3.03 -1.81
C ILE A 258 -7.07 -3.77 -3.06
N ALA A 259 -6.16 -4.72 -2.86
CA ALA A 259 -5.83 -5.76 -3.83
C ALA A 259 -6.11 -7.14 -3.23
N ASP A 260 -6.94 -7.95 -3.91
CA ASP A 260 -6.97 -9.43 -3.76
C ASP A 260 -7.62 -10.08 -5.00
N LYS A 261 -6.96 -11.08 -5.60
CA LYS A 261 -7.47 -11.91 -6.71
C LYS A 261 -7.45 -13.43 -6.45
N ASP A 262 -7.14 -13.96 -5.25
CA ASP A 262 -7.00 -15.42 -5.03
C ASP A 262 -8.11 -16.07 -4.16
N GLN A 263 -8.56 -17.27 -4.58
CA GLN A 263 -9.88 -17.95 -4.39
C GLN A 263 -10.78 -18.02 -5.63
N TRP A 264 -10.29 -18.60 -6.72
CA TRP A 264 -11.14 -19.44 -7.59
C TRP A 264 -10.50 -20.83 -7.75
N PRO A 265 -11.30 -21.92 -7.78
CA PRO A 265 -10.84 -23.17 -8.35
C PRO A 265 -10.56 -22.97 -9.84
N SER A 266 -9.53 -23.64 -10.37
CA SER A 266 -9.24 -23.72 -11.80
C SER A 266 -10.50 -24.12 -12.59
N LEU A 267 -10.84 -23.34 -13.61
CA LEU A 267 -11.68 -23.79 -14.73
C LEU A 267 -10.80 -24.50 -15.76
#